data_AF-A0A5C6UNP2-F1
#
_entry.id   AF-A0A5C6UNP2-F1
#
_cell.length_a   1.000
_cell.length_b   1.000
_cell.length_c   1.000
_cell.angle_alpha   90.00
_cell.angle_beta   90.00
_cell.angle_gamma   90.00
#
_symmetry.space_group_name_H-M   'P 1'
#
loop_
_entity.id
_entity.type
_entity.pdbx_description
1 polymer ?
#
loop_
_entity_poly.entity_id
_entity_poly.type
_entity_poly.pdbx_seq_one_letter_code
_entity_poly.pdbx_strand_id
1 'polypeptide(L)'
;MPPAETDLVRLVTQGADALRGNRPADARRALEAVTQTGRGNVQVWLLLATACRALDDRAAEEAALDAVLALDAKVVRARIMKADCRVHAGDEGTALGLYTSALALASGHQVPDDLARELARVEAAVAHLKAQRETRREGSLIAQGLPPGDRSERFQRSLDLLAGRKQIFVQDPTSYYFPDLPAIPFFDRQDFAWAPAVEAATGAIREELAAIVADGGGDFRPYLHGDPNRPRVDDSSLLDSADWSALFLCENGRVFDEAVARAPLTWAALQAAPLPWIAQSPTVMFSLLRPGARIAPHTGTHNARLICHLPIVVPPGCGFRVGSEQREWREGELLVFDDSIEHEAWNDSDRDRVVLIFDIWRPDLSDRERREVGALFEAALLD
;
A
#
# COMPACT_ATOMS: atom_id res chain seq x y z
N MET A 1 45.42 41.04 13.55
CA MET A 1 45.87 39.65 13.76
C MET A 1 44.64 38.78 13.98
N PRO A 2 44.55 37.58 13.39
CA PRO A 2 43.50 36.64 13.76
C PRO A 2 43.61 36.33 15.27
N PRO A 3 42.48 36.24 16.01
CA PRO A 3 42.51 35.93 17.43
C PRO A 3 43.19 34.58 17.68
N ALA A 4 43.88 34.45 18.82
CA ALA A 4 44.53 33.21 19.20
C ALA A 4 43.47 32.09 19.37
N GLU A 5 43.84 30.84 19.09
CA GLU A 5 42.92 29.70 19.21
C GLU A 5 42.32 29.58 20.62
N THR A 6 43.10 29.91 21.65
CA THR A 6 42.68 29.99 23.05
C THR A 6 41.57 31.03 23.27
N ASP A 7 41.56 32.15 22.54
CA ASP A 7 40.53 33.18 22.66
C ASP A 7 39.19 32.71 22.06
N LEU A 8 39.23 31.93 20.98
CA LEU A 8 38.03 31.38 20.35
C LEU A 8 37.35 30.33 21.23
N VAL A 9 38.12 29.42 21.82
CA VAL A 9 37.58 28.42 22.76
C VAL A 9 36.92 29.11 23.96
N ARG A 10 37.52 30.19 24.47
CA ARG A 10 36.94 31.00 25.54
C ARG A 10 35.60 31.62 25.13
N LEU A 11 35.52 32.20 23.93
CA LEU A 11 34.28 32.81 23.42
C LEU A 11 33.16 31.79 23.23
N VAL A 12 33.46 30.59 22.70
CA VAL A 12 32.46 29.51 22.58
C VAL A 12 31.95 29.08 23.95
N THR A 13 32.85 28.92 24.92
CA THR A 13 32.49 28.57 26.31
C THR A 13 31.61 29.64 26.95
N GLN A 14 31.99 30.92 26.81
CA GLN A 14 31.20 32.06 27.28
C GLN A 14 29.80 32.08 26.64
N GLY A 15 29.70 31.81 25.34
CA GLY A 15 28.43 31.72 24.63
C GLY A 15 27.52 30.61 25.17
N ALA A 16 28.08 29.42 25.37
CA ALA A 16 27.35 28.28 25.94
C ALA A 16 26.90 28.55 27.39
N ASP A 17 27.76 29.16 28.22
CA ASP A 17 27.45 29.53 29.60
C ASP A 17 26.36 30.61 29.68
N ALA A 18 26.40 31.58 28.76
CA ALA A 18 25.39 32.61 28.65
C ALA A 18 24.02 32.01 28.28
N LEU A 19 23.95 31.05 27.36
CA LEU A 19 22.70 30.33 27.05
C LEU A 19 22.17 29.56 28.26
N ARG A 20 23.03 28.81 28.97
CA ARG A 20 22.65 28.09 30.19
C ARG A 20 22.14 29.02 31.30
N GLY A 21 22.69 30.23 31.37
CA GLY A 21 22.28 31.28 32.30
C GLY A 21 21.12 32.16 31.83
N ASN A 22 20.42 31.81 30.75
CA ASN A 22 19.34 32.60 30.14
C ASN A 22 19.73 34.06 29.79
N ARG A 23 20.95 34.25 29.29
CA ARG A 23 21.50 35.53 28.81
C ARG A 23 21.74 35.47 27.29
N PRO A 24 20.68 35.44 26.47
CA PRO A 24 20.83 35.17 25.04
C PRO A 24 21.52 36.30 24.26
N ALA A 25 21.44 37.56 24.72
CA ALA A 25 22.20 38.68 24.13
C ALA A 25 23.72 38.54 24.34
N ASP A 26 24.15 38.08 25.52
CA ASP A 26 25.56 37.81 25.80
C ASP A 26 26.06 36.64 24.95
N ALA A 27 25.24 35.59 24.83
CA ALA A 27 25.54 34.44 23.99
C ALA A 27 25.72 34.81 22.53
N ARG A 28 24.77 35.57 21.96
CA ARG A 28 24.81 36.05 20.58
C ARG A 28 26.11 36.81 20.31
N ARG A 29 26.45 37.80 21.15
CA ARG A 29 27.67 38.60 20.98
C ARG A 29 28.93 37.73 20.98
N ALA A 30 29.04 36.79 21.92
CA ALA A 30 30.21 35.92 22.03
C ALA A 30 30.34 34.98 20.81
N LEU A 31 29.23 34.43 20.33
CA LEU A 31 29.20 33.48 19.22
C LEU A 31 29.36 34.17 17.86
N GLU A 32 28.78 35.36 17.65
CA GLU A 32 29.02 36.18 16.46
C GLU A 32 30.49 36.57 16.32
N ALA A 33 31.17 36.87 17.43
CA ALA A 33 32.60 37.14 17.41
C ALA A 33 33.43 35.94 16.91
N VAL A 34 32.98 34.70 17.16
CA VAL A 34 33.64 33.49 16.64
C VAL A 34 33.31 33.26 15.17
N THR A 35 32.07 33.48 14.75
CA THR A 35 31.67 33.25 13.36
C THR A 35 32.28 34.27 12.40
N GLN A 36 32.45 35.52 12.84
CA GLN A 36 33.12 36.59 12.07
C GLN A 36 34.60 36.30 11.76
N THR A 37 35.26 35.38 12.48
CA THR A 37 36.64 34.98 12.16
C THR A 37 36.72 33.90 11.07
N GLY A 38 35.58 33.46 10.53
CA GLY A 38 35.51 32.36 9.55
C GLY A 38 35.78 30.97 10.15
N ARG A 39 35.79 30.84 11.48
CA ARG A 39 36.07 29.57 12.19
C ARG A 39 34.83 28.97 12.87
N GLY A 40 33.63 29.41 12.49
CA GLY A 40 32.39 28.84 13.00
C GLY A 40 32.19 27.41 12.50
N ASN A 41 32.06 26.45 13.43
CA ASN A 41 31.69 25.07 13.14
C ASN A 41 30.19 24.84 13.42
N VAL A 42 29.69 23.63 13.14
CA VAL A 42 28.27 23.25 13.33
C VAL A 42 27.75 23.62 14.73
N GLN A 43 28.53 23.34 15.79
CA GLN A 43 28.13 23.62 17.16
C GLN A 43 28.02 25.13 17.44
N VAL A 44 28.99 25.93 16.99
CA VAL A 44 28.98 27.38 17.17
C VAL A 44 27.77 28.01 16.50
N TRP A 45 27.49 27.62 15.26
CA TRP A 45 26.34 28.14 14.51
C TRP A 45 25.00 27.70 15.11
N LEU A 46 24.90 26.47 15.62
CA LEU A 46 23.68 25.99 16.29
C LEU A 46 23.43 26.70 17.63
N LEU A 47 24.48 26.98 18.41
CA LEU A 47 24.36 27.80 19.61
C LEU A 47 23.95 29.24 19.25
N LEU A 48 24.49 29.81 18.16
CA LEU A 48 24.11 31.14 17.71
C LEU A 48 22.63 31.19 17.29
N ALA A 49 22.17 30.20 16.52
CA ALA A 49 20.76 30.06 16.17
C ALA A 49 19.87 29.96 17.42
N THR A 50 20.30 29.24 18.45
CA THR A 50 19.58 29.13 19.73
C THR A 50 19.51 30.48 20.46
N ALA A 51 20.59 31.27 20.44
CA ALA A 51 20.60 32.62 21.01
C ALA A 51 19.68 33.57 20.25
N CYS A 52 19.69 33.54 18.91
CA CYS A 52 18.78 34.32 18.07
C CYS A 52 17.31 33.96 18.31
N ARG A 53 17.00 32.65 18.40
CA ARG A 53 15.67 32.15 18.77
C ARG A 53 15.18 32.70 20.10
N ALA A 54 16.04 32.71 21.12
CA ALA A 54 15.71 33.21 22.46
C ALA A 54 15.53 34.74 22.50
N LEU A 55 16.05 35.48 21.51
CA LEU A 55 15.83 36.91 21.30
C LEU A 55 14.64 37.21 20.37
N ASP A 56 13.96 36.16 19.89
CA ASP A 56 12.90 36.23 18.87
C ASP A 56 13.34 36.88 17.54
N ASP A 57 14.65 36.86 17.24
CA ASP A 57 15.22 37.34 15.97
C ASP A 57 15.25 36.18 14.95
N ARG A 58 14.12 35.97 14.28
CA ARG A 58 13.92 34.85 13.33
C ARG A 58 14.78 34.95 12.09
N ALA A 59 15.08 36.17 11.63
CA ALA A 59 15.93 36.38 10.47
C ALA A 59 17.39 35.97 10.78
N ALA A 60 17.91 36.38 11.94
CA ALA A 60 19.24 35.98 12.38
C ALA A 60 19.31 34.49 12.77
N GLU A 61 18.23 33.94 13.34
CA GLU A 61 18.11 32.50 13.60
C GLU A 61 18.24 31.71 12.29
N GLU A 62 17.47 32.07 11.26
CA GLU A 62 17.49 31.35 9.99
C GLU A 62 18.84 31.47 9.27
N ALA A 63 19.46 32.65 9.27
CA ALA A 63 20.80 32.83 8.69
C ALA A 63 21.86 31.95 9.39
N ALA A 64 21.79 31.81 10.71
CA ALA A 64 22.68 30.92 11.45
C ALA A 64 22.40 29.44 11.13
N LEU A 65 21.14 29.06 10.95
CA LEU A 65 20.75 27.70 10.57
C LEU A 65 21.17 27.35 9.14
N ASP A 66 21.14 28.32 8.22
CA ASP A 66 21.69 28.16 6.87
C ASP A 66 23.19 27.84 6.91
N ALA A 67 23.94 28.54 7.77
CA ALA A 67 25.36 28.22 7.99
C ALA A 67 25.56 26.82 8.58
N VAL A 68 24.70 26.37 9.50
CA VAL A 68 24.73 24.98 10.01
C VAL A 68 24.53 23.99 8.86
N LEU A 69 23.47 24.17 8.07
CA LEU A 69 23.07 23.22 7.02
C LEU A 69 24.02 23.24 5.81
N ALA A 70 24.74 24.34 5.58
CA ALA A 70 25.82 24.41 4.60
C ALA A 70 27.06 23.61 5.03
N LEU A 71 27.35 23.55 6.33
CA LEU A 71 28.47 22.77 6.88
C LEU A 71 28.11 21.28 7.00
N ASP A 72 26.92 21.00 7.52
CA ASP A 72 26.41 19.63 7.64
C ASP A 72 24.90 19.62 7.37
N ALA A 73 24.57 19.18 6.16
CA ALA A 73 23.22 19.00 5.71
C ALA A 73 22.53 17.79 6.36
N LYS A 74 22.98 17.18 7.46
CA LYS A 74 22.27 16.10 8.19
C LYS A 74 21.90 16.49 9.62
N VAL A 75 22.19 17.70 10.06
CA VAL A 75 21.86 18.16 11.42
C VAL A 75 20.34 18.28 11.59
N VAL A 76 19.75 17.28 12.26
CA VAL A 76 18.28 17.17 12.48
C VAL A 76 17.73 18.39 13.20
N ARG A 77 18.37 18.82 14.30
CA ARG A 77 17.91 19.97 15.09
C ARG A 77 17.86 21.26 14.27
N ALA A 78 18.83 21.49 13.39
CA ALA A 78 18.86 22.68 12.55
C ALA A 78 17.71 22.71 11.54
N ARG A 79 17.33 21.55 10.97
CA ARG A 79 16.14 21.45 10.11
C ARG A 79 14.86 21.74 10.85
N ILE A 80 14.69 21.17 12.04
CA ILE A 80 13.51 21.41 12.89
C ILE A 80 13.40 22.91 13.18
N MET A 81 14.51 23.53 13.59
CA MET A 81 14.51 24.94 13.92
C MET A 81 14.21 25.83 12.71
N LYS A 82 14.78 25.50 11.54
CA LYS A 82 14.55 26.26 10.31
C LYS A 82 13.11 26.09 9.83
N ALA A 83 12.54 24.90 9.98
CA ALA A 83 11.14 24.64 9.71
C ALA A 83 10.22 25.49 10.58
N ASP A 84 10.53 25.65 11.88
CA ASP A 84 9.77 26.54 12.77
C ASP A 84 9.79 28.00 12.26
N CYS A 85 10.95 28.51 11.82
CA CYS A 85 11.05 29.84 11.19
C CYS A 85 10.13 29.96 9.97
N ARG A 86 10.09 28.92 9.13
CA ARG A 86 9.28 28.87 7.91
C ARG A 86 7.78 28.81 8.19
N VAL A 87 7.36 28.08 9.23
CA VAL A 87 5.97 28.14 9.72
C VAL A 87 5.62 29.56 10.14
N HIS A 88 6.48 30.22 10.90
CA HIS A 88 6.26 31.60 11.36
C HIS A 88 6.14 32.60 10.21
N ALA A 89 6.90 32.38 9.12
CA ALA A 89 6.85 33.18 7.91
C ALA A 89 5.65 32.88 7.00
N GLY A 90 4.79 31.91 7.35
CA GLY A 90 3.68 31.45 6.50
C GLY A 90 4.12 30.58 5.31
N ASP A 91 5.40 30.20 5.23
CA ASP A 91 5.96 29.31 4.22
C ASP A 91 5.80 27.84 4.66
N GLU A 92 4.55 27.41 4.75
CA GLU A 92 4.19 26.03 5.05
C GLU A 92 4.79 25.05 4.03
N GLY A 93 5.00 25.54 2.80
CA GLY A 93 5.73 24.93 1.68
C GLY A 93 7.01 24.24 2.13
N THR A 94 7.96 25.10 2.47
CA THR A 94 9.31 24.75 2.88
C THR A 94 9.34 24.15 4.29
N ALA A 95 8.48 24.60 5.20
CA ALA A 95 8.39 24.04 6.54
C ALA A 95 8.12 22.53 6.52
N LEU A 96 7.11 22.09 5.76
CA LEU A 96 6.75 20.67 5.64
C LEU A 96 7.92 19.83 5.09
N GLY A 97 8.66 20.35 4.10
CA GLY A 97 9.81 19.66 3.52
C GLY A 97 10.96 19.48 4.53
N LEU A 98 11.27 20.53 5.29
CA LEU A 98 12.30 20.50 6.33
C LEU A 98 11.94 19.54 7.48
N TYR A 99 10.70 19.58 7.98
CA TYR A 99 10.22 18.66 9.00
C TYR A 99 10.23 17.20 8.53
N THR A 100 9.71 16.92 7.32
CA THR A 100 9.70 15.56 6.78
C THR A 100 11.12 15.01 6.60
N SER A 101 12.05 15.85 6.14
CA SER A 101 13.47 15.49 6.04
C SER A 101 14.11 15.25 7.41
N ALA A 102 13.74 16.01 8.44
CA ALA A 102 14.23 15.80 9.81
C ALA A 102 13.77 14.45 10.37
N LEU A 103 12.50 14.08 10.19
CA LEU A 103 11.96 12.78 10.59
C LEU A 103 12.66 11.63 9.85
N ALA A 104 12.84 11.76 8.53
CA ALA A 104 13.51 10.74 7.74
C ALA A 104 14.97 10.50 8.18
N LEU A 105 15.70 11.56 8.54
CA LEU A 105 17.08 11.46 9.04
C LEU A 105 17.18 10.83 10.43
N ALA A 106 16.14 10.98 11.27
CA ALA A 106 16.10 10.41 12.60
C ALA A 106 15.58 8.96 12.62
N SER A 107 14.87 8.54 11.58
CA SER A 107 14.27 7.20 11.48
C SER A 107 15.32 6.10 11.62
N GLY A 108 15.02 5.10 12.45
CA GLY A 108 15.91 3.94 12.68
C GLY A 108 17.15 4.21 13.53
N HIS A 109 17.32 5.42 14.10
CA HIS A 109 18.48 5.79 14.90
C HIS A 109 18.07 6.11 16.36
N GLN A 110 18.94 5.76 17.32
CA GLN A 110 18.78 6.23 18.69
C GLN A 110 19.12 7.73 18.78
N VAL A 111 18.20 8.51 19.35
CA VAL A 111 18.35 9.96 19.53
C VAL A 111 18.22 10.34 21.00
N PRO A 112 18.86 11.43 21.45
CA PRO A 112 18.68 11.94 22.82
C PRO A 112 17.21 12.28 23.14
N ASP A 113 16.79 12.15 24.40
CA ASP A 113 15.39 12.34 24.86
C ASP A 113 14.80 13.73 24.52
N ASP A 114 15.63 14.77 24.54
CA ASP A 114 15.20 16.11 24.17
C ASP A 114 14.90 16.23 22.68
N LEU A 115 15.70 15.58 21.82
CA LEU A 115 15.45 15.48 20.40
C LEU A 115 14.25 14.57 20.08
N ALA A 116 14.08 13.47 20.83
CA ALA A 116 12.92 12.59 20.68
C ALA A 116 11.59 13.35 20.91
N ARG A 117 11.53 14.19 21.96
CA ARG A 117 10.37 15.06 22.22
C ARG A 117 10.11 16.06 21.10
N GLU A 118 11.16 16.66 20.56
CA GLU A 118 11.04 17.55 19.40
C GLU A 118 10.54 16.80 18.15
N LEU A 119 11.01 15.57 17.90
CA LEU A 119 10.54 14.77 16.76
C LEU A 119 9.05 14.41 16.89
N ALA A 120 8.58 14.05 18.08
CA ALA A 120 7.14 13.83 18.31
C ALA A 120 6.30 15.10 18.07
N ARG A 121 6.79 16.28 18.47
CA ARG A 121 6.15 17.57 18.12
C ARG A 121 6.14 17.79 16.61
N VAL A 122 7.24 17.46 15.94
CA VAL A 122 7.40 17.60 14.49
C VAL A 122 6.45 16.66 13.73
N GLU A 123 6.24 15.43 14.18
CA GLU A 123 5.23 14.52 13.62
C GLU A 123 3.83 15.13 13.67
N ALA A 124 3.45 15.68 14.83
CA ALA A 124 2.17 16.38 15.00
C ALA A 124 2.06 17.63 14.08
N ALA A 125 3.13 18.42 13.98
CA ALA A 125 3.19 19.58 13.10
C ALA A 125 3.07 19.20 11.61
N VAL A 126 3.74 18.12 11.18
CA VAL A 126 3.63 17.56 9.83
C VAL A 126 2.21 17.11 9.54
N ALA A 127 1.57 16.39 10.45
CA ALA A 127 0.17 15.97 10.30
C ALA A 127 -0.76 17.18 10.16
N HIS A 128 -0.58 18.20 10.99
CA HIS A 128 -1.37 19.43 10.95
C HIS A 128 -1.20 20.19 9.62
N LEU A 129 0.03 20.41 9.18
CA LEU A 129 0.33 21.10 7.91
C LEU A 129 -0.23 20.34 6.70
N LYS A 130 -0.15 19.00 6.71
CA LYS A 130 -0.76 18.16 5.66
C LYS A 130 -2.27 18.32 5.62
N ALA A 131 -2.95 18.30 6.78
CA ALA A 131 -4.40 18.48 6.87
C ALA A 131 -4.86 19.87 6.41
N GLN A 132 -4.12 20.94 6.76
CA GLN A 132 -4.41 22.30 6.29
C GLN A 132 -4.26 22.42 4.77
N ARG A 133 -3.18 21.86 4.20
CA ARG A 133 -2.99 21.83 2.75
C ARG A 133 -4.10 21.06 2.05
N GLU A 134 -4.53 19.95 2.61
CA GLU A 134 -5.64 19.18 2.06
C GLU A 134 -6.94 19.98 2.08
N THR A 135 -7.28 20.62 3.20
CA THR A 135 -8.48 21.46 3.32
C THR A 135 -8.47 22.59 2.29
N ARG A 136 -7.32 23.26 2.10
CA ARG A 136 -7.17 24.30 1.08
C ARG A 136 -7.32 23.75 -0.34
N ARG A 137 -6.75 22.58 -0.62
CA ARG A 137 -6.89 21.91 -1.92
C ARG A 137 -8.35 21.56 -2.20
N GLU A 138 -9.04 20.96 -1.24
CA GLU A 138 -10.45 20.60 -1.34
C GLU A 138 -11.34 21.82 -1.60
N GLY A 139 -11.14 22.90 -0.83
CA GLY A 139 -11.84 24.16 -1.06
C GLY A 139 -11.60 24.76 -2.45
N SER A 140 -10.36 24.66 -2.97
CA SER A 140 -10.03 25.10 -4.33
C SER A 140 -10.69 24.26 -5.42
N LEU A 141 -10.76 22.93 -5.23
CA LEU A 141 -11.45 22.03 -6.17
C LEU A 141 -12.96 22.31 -6.19
N ILE A 142 -13.58 22.50 -5.02
CA ILE A 142 -14.99 22.87 -4.91
C ILE A 142 -15.26 24.21 -5.62
N ALA A 143 -14.41 25.22 -5.41
CA ALA A 143 -14.54 26.53 -6.07
C ALA A 143 -14.41 26.44 -7.60
N GLN A 144 -13.75 25.41 -8.12
CA GLN A 144 -13.62 25.13 -9.55
C GLN A 144 -14.77 24.25 -10.09
N GLY A 145 -15.79 23.95 -9.29
CA GLY A 145 -16.93 23.12 -9.70
C GLY A 145 -16.63 21.62 -9.69
N LEU A 146 -15.65 21.17 -8.90
CA LEU A 146 -15.30 19.77 -8.72
C LEU A 146 -15.52 19.33 -7.27
N PRO A 147 -16.75 19.35 -6.72
CA PRO A 147 -17.03 18.74 -5.41
C PRO A 147 -16.83 17.22 -5.45
N PRO A 148 -16.65 16.53 -4.31
CA PRO A 148 -16.39 15.09 -4.26
C PRO A 148 -17.33 14.20 -5.08
N GLY A 149 -18.61 14.58 -5.23
CA GLY A 149 -19.60 13.81 -6.01
C GLY A 149 -19.51 13.95 -7.53
N ASP A 150 -18.83 14.99 -8.03
CA ASP A 150 -18.74 15.28 -9.47
C ASP A 150 -17.39 14.87 -10.07
N ARG A 151 -16.51 14.27 -9.26
CA ARG A 151 -15.18 13.79 -9.67
C ARG A 151 -15.27 12.39 -10.23
N SER A 152 -14.41 12.08 -11.20
CA SER A 152 -14.20 10.68 -11.58
C SER A 152 -13.54 9.91 -10.44
N GLU A 153 -13.86 8.61 -10.31
CA GLU A 153 -13.28 7.76 -9.27
C GLU A 153 -11.75 7.72 -9.33
N ARG A 154 -11.17 7.71 -10.54
CA ARG A 154 -9.72 7.74 -10.75
C ARG A 154 -9.09 9.03 -10.22
N PHE A 155 -9.76 10.18 -10.39
CA PHE A 155 -9.28 11.44 -9.85
C PHE A 155 -9.41 11.49 -8.33
N GLN A 156 -10.53 11.03 -7.77
CA GLN A 156 -10.67 10.96 -6.32
C GLN A 156 -9.60 10.03 -5.69
N ARG A 157 -9.31 8.91 -6.34
CA ARG A 157 -8.22 8.01 -5.92
C ARG A 157 -6.84 8.65 -5.99
N SER A 158 -6.56 9.47 -7.00
CA SER A 158 -5.28 10.18 -7.09
C SER A 158 -5.10 11.20 -5.95
N LEU A 159 -6.20 11.81 -5.48
CA LEU A 159 -6.18 12.67 -4.29
C LEU A 159 -5.93 11.86 -3.01
N ASP A 160 -6.50 10.66 -2.88
CA ASP A 160 -6.24 9.78 -1.74
C ASP A 160 -4.78 9.30 -1.70
N LEU A 161 -4.19 9.00 -2.86
CA LEU A 161 -2.76 8.70 -3.00
C LEU A 161 -1.91 9.92 -2.61
N LEU A 162 -2.26 11.11 -3.11
CA LEU A 162 -1.57 12.35 -2.79
C LEU A 162 -1.63 12.69 -1.29
N ALA A 163 -2.73 12.33 -0.62
CA ALA A 163 -2.89 12.52 0.81
C ALA A 163 -2.26 11.39 1.67
N GLY A 164 -1.84 10.29 1.05
CA GLY A 164 -1.32 9.11 1.75
C GLY A 164 -2.39 8.27 2.47
N ARG A 165 -3.68 8.45 2.13
CA ARG A 165 -4.78 7.59 2.61
C ARG A 165 -4.79 6.23 1.92
N LYS A 166 -4.31 6.19 0.69
CA LYS A 166 -4.13 4.97 -0.10
C LYS A 166 -2.69 4.87 -0.55
N GLN A 167 -2.27 3.65 -0.85
CA GLN A 167 -0.98 3.36 -1.47
C GLN A 167 -1.16 2.71 -2.84
N ILE A 168 -0.08 2.76 -3.63
CA ILE A 168 0.00 2.06 -4.90
C ILE A 168 0.44 0.63 -4.60
N PHE A 169 -0.32 -0.32 -5.14
CA PHE A 169 0.08 -1.71 -5.19
C PHE A 169 0.50 -2.04 -6.61
N VAL A 170 1.60 -2.76 -6.73
CA VAL A 170 2.12 -3.25 -8.00
C VAL A 170 1.71 -4.70 -8.18
N GLN A 171 1.80 -5.17 -9.43
CA GLN A 171 1.75 -6.60 -9.72
C GLN A 171 3.04 -7.22 -9.18
N ASP A 172 2.92 -8.22 -8.30
CA ASP A 172 4.04 -8.93 -7.66
C ASP A 172 3.76 -10.45 -7.64
N PRO A 173 3.64 -11.08 -8.82
CA PRO A 173 3.36 -12.50 -8.93
C PRO A 173 4.54 -13.36 -8.45
N THR A 174 4.26 -14.50 -7.83
CA THR A 174 5.30 -15.34 -7.21
C THR A 174 6.16 -16.12 -8.21
N SER A 175 5.69 -16.35 -9.43
CA SER A 175 6.34 -17.27 -10.38
C SER A 175 6.70 -16.61 -11.72
N TYR A 176 5.78 -15.89 -12.36
CA TYR A 176 6.01 -15.32 -13.69
C TYR A 176 5.39 -13.94 -13.88
N TYR A 177 6.19 -13.00 -14.39
CA TYR A 177 5.77 -11.63 -14.70
C TYR A 177 5.89 -11.35 -16.20
N PHE A 178 4.76 -11.09 -16.85
CA PHE A 178 4.69 -10.58 -18.22
C PHE A 178 4.70 -9.04 -18.19
N PRO A 179 5.65 -8.37 -18.88
CA PRO A 179 5.83 -6.93 -18.79
C PRO A 179 4.73 -6.12 -19.48
N ASP A 180 4.67 -4.83 -19.16
CA ASP A 180 3.85 -3.80 -19.84
C ASP A 180 2.32 -4.04 -19.80
N LEU A 181 1.86 -4.86 -18.85
CA LEU A 181 0.43 -5.04 -18.57
C LEU A 181 -0.08 -3.95 -17.61
N PRO A 182 -1.34 -3.49 -17.76
CA PRO A 182 -1.89 -2.47 -16.88
C PRO A 182 -2.20 -3.06 -15.49
N ALA A 183 -1.64 -2.48 -14.43
CA ALA A 183 -1.92 -2.86 -13.03
C ALA A 183 -3.29 -2.32 -12.57
N ILE A 184 -4.37 -2.98 -12.99
CA ILE A 184 -5.76 -2.65 -12.66
C ILE A 184 -6.26 -3.65 -11.60
N PRO A 185 -6.61 -3.21 -10.37
CA PRO A 185 -7.08 -4.11 -9.33
C PRO A 185 -8.36 -4.84 -9.70
N PHE A 186 -9.36 -4.10 -10.20
CA PHE A 186 -10.64 -4.65 -10.63
C PHE A 186 -11.00 -4.14 -12.03
N PHE A 187 -11.37 -5.06 -12.90
CA PHE A 187 -11.87 -4.76 -14.23
C PHE A 187 -13.39 -4.57 -14.19
N ASP A 188 -13.95 -3.77 -15.10
CA ASP A 188 -15.40 -3.66 -15.22
C ASP A 188 -15.93 -4.90 -15.93
N ARG A 189 -16.92 -5.56 -15.33
CA ARG A 189 -17.58 -6.73 -15.93
C ARG A 189 -18.22 -6.42 -17.28
N GLN A 190 -18.55 -5.15 -17.55
CA GLN A 190 -19.10 -4.70 -18.83
C GLN A 190 -18.08 -4.76 -19.97
N ASP A 191 -16.77 -4.79 -19.65
CA ASP A 191 -15.71 -4.92 -20.64
C ASP A 191 -15.63 -6.35 -21.23
N PHE A 192 -16.35 -7.31 -20.63
CA PHE A 192 -16.32 -8.71 -21.01
C PHE A 192 -17.65 -9.17 -21.63
N ALA A 193 -17.66 -9.35 -22.96
CA ALA A 193 -18.88 -9.75 -23.69
C ALA A 193 -19.49 -11.09 -23.23
N TRP A 194 -18.69 -11.99 -22.64
CA TRP A 194 -19.13 -13.28 -22.11
C TRP A 194 -19.72 -13.19 -20.70
N ALA A 195 -19.45 -12.12 -19.94
CA ALA A 195 -19.86 -11.99 -18.54
C ALA A 195 -21.39 -12.09 -18.35
N PRO A 196 -22.25 -11.41 -19.15
CA PRO A 196 -23.70 -11.49 -18.97
C PRO A 196 -24.26 -12.91 -19.08
N ALA A 197 -23.68 -13.77 -19.92
CA ALA A 197 -24.12 -15.15 -20.09
C ALA A 197 -23.80 -15.99 -18.84
N VAL A 198 -22.61 -15.80 -18.25
CA VAL A 198 -22.20 -16.46 -17.01
C VAL A 198 -23.04 -15.97 -15.83
N GLU A 199 -23.26 -14.65 -15.71
CA GLU A 199 -24.08 -14.06 -14.65
C GLU A 199 -25.54 -14.55 -14.73
N ALA A 200 -26.11 -14.66 -15.93
CA ALA A 200 -27.46 -15.19 -16.14
C ALA A 200 -27.62 -16.65 -15.68
N ALA A 201 -26.53 -17.44 -15.68
CA ALA A 201 -26.52 -18.82 -15.22
C ALA A 201 -26.46 -18.97 -13.69
N THR A 202 -26.30 -17.89 -12.92
CA THR A 202 -26.13 -17.92 -11.45
C THR A 202 -27.21 -18.74 -10.73
N GLY A 203 -28.47 -18.66 -11.16
CA GLY A 203 -29.56 -19.45 -10.59
C GLY A 203 -29.32 -20.95 -10.70
N ALA A 204 -29.03 -21.43 -11.91
CA ALA A 204 -28.71 -22.83 -12.19
C ALA A 204 -27.46 -23.30 -11.45
N ILE A 205 -26.40 -22.49 -11.45
CA ILE A 205 -25.14 -22.78 -10.74
C ILE A 205 -25.39 -22.97 -9.25
N ARG A 206 -26.24 -22.13 -8.65
CA ARG A 206 -26.62 -22.23 -7.24
C ARG A 206 -27.42 -23.48 -6.92
N GLU A 207 -28.33 -23.88 -7.80
CA GLU A 207 -29.11 -25.11 -7.66
C GLU A 207 -28.21 -26.35 -7.70
N GLU A 208 -27.25 -26.40 -8.63
CA GLU A 208 -26.26 -27.49 -8.71
C GLU A 208 -25.39 -27.55 -7.46
N LEU A 209 -24.88 -26.41 -6.99
CA LEU A 209 -24.13 -26.33 -5.73
C LEU A 209 -24.98 -26.84 -4.55
N ALA A 210 -26.24 -26.42 -4.44
CA ALA A 210 -27.12 -26.86 -3.37
C ALA A 210 -27.36 -28.37 -3.41
N ALA A 211 -27.54 -28.96 -4.60
CA ALA A 211 -27.68 -30.40 -4.78
C ALA A 211 -26.41 -31.17 -4.35
N ILE A 212 -25.22 -30.67 -4.74
CA ILE A 212 -23.93 -31.24 -4.34
C ILE A 212 -23.75 -31.23 -2.82
N VAL A 213 -24.11 -30.12 -2.16
CA VAL A 213 -24.03 -29.98 -0.71
C VAL A 213 -25.04 -30.91 -0.01
N ALA A 214 -26.26 -31.03 -0.53
CA ALA A 214 -27.29 -31.90 0.02
C ALA A 214 -26.91 -33.39 -0.06
N ASP A 215 -26.18 -33.77 -1.11
CA ASP A 215 -25.63 -35.12 -1.33
C ASP A 215 -24.31 -35.37 -0.57
N GLY A 216 -24.14 -34.69 0.57
CA GLY A 216 -23.06 -34.94 1.53
C GLY A 216 -21.77 -34.13 1.32
N GLY A 217 -21.69 -33.29 0.28
CA GLY A 217 -20.61 -32.29 0.10
C GLY A 217 -19.17 -32.83 0.06
N GLY A 218 -18.98 -34.16 -0.05
CA GLY A 218 -17.70 -34.85 0.18
C GLY A 218 -16.55 -34.49 -0.76
N ASP A 219 -16.82 -33.73 -1.82
CA ASP A 219 -15.81 -33.28 -2.78
C ASP A 219 -15.11 -31.99 -2.35
N PHE A 220 -15.64 -31.27 -1.35
CA PHE A 220 -14.95 -30.11 -0.78
C PHE A 220 -13.76 -30.58 0.05
N ARG A 221 -12.56 -30.15 -0.38
CA ARG A 221 -11.30 -30.40 0.33
C ARG A 221 -10.67 -29.08 0.77
N PRO A 222 -9.88 -29.05 1.86
CA PRO A 222 -9.09 -27.88 2.22
C PRO A 222 -8.35 -27.32 1.00
N TYR A 223 -8.39 -26.01 0.79
CA TYR A 223 -7.77 -25.41 -0.39
C TYR A 223 -6.25 -25.34 -0.28
N LEU A 224 -5.76 -24.90 0.87
CA LEU A 224 -4.33 -24.90 1.16
C LEU A 224 -3.91 -26.26 1.69
N HIS A 225 -3.00 -26.92 0.98
CA HIS A 225 -2.42 -28.18 1.40
C HIS A 225 -0.96 -28.01 1.80
N GLY A 226 -0.56 -28.60 2.92
CA GLY A 226 0.84 -28.74 3.27
C GLY A 226 1.56 -29.68 2.30
N ASP A 227 2.60 -29.20 1.63
CA ASP A 227 3.53 -30.05 0.88
C ASP A 227 4.72 -30.43 1.79
N PRO A 228 4.88 -31.71 2.18
CA PRO A 228 5.99 -32.14 3.05
C PRO A 228 7.37 -31.96 2.41
N ASN A 229 7.45 -31.75 1.09
CA ASN A 229 8.69 -31.51 0.36
C ASN A 229 8.97 -30.02 0.13
N ARG A 230 8.08 -29.11 0.54
CA ARG A 230 8.33 -27.66 0.49
C ARG A 230 8.55 -27.12 1.91
N PRO A 231 9.49 -26.18 2.09
CA PRO A 231 9.62 -25.48 3.36
C PRO A 231 8.29 -24.82 3.70
N ARG A 232 7.81 -24.99 4.94
CA ARG A 232 6.71 -24.16 5.45
C ARG A 232 7.22 -22.74 5.57
N VAL A 233 6.85 -21.90 4.62
CA VAL A 233 7.22 -20.48 4.61
C VAL A 233 6.19 -19.64 5.38
N ASP A 234 4.96 -20.15 5.56
CA ASP A 234 3.87 -19.40 6.16
C ASP A 234 3.05 -20.26 7.16
N ASP A 235 2.83 -19.73 8.36
CA ASP A 235 2.04 -20.35 9.44
C ASP A 235 0.56 -19.97 9.31
N SER A 236 0.03 -20.05 8.09
CA SER A 236 -1.37 -19.72 7.81
C SER A 236 -2.30 -20.66 8.58
N SER A 237 -3.19 -20.10 9.41
CA SER A 237 -4.25 -20.85 10.11
C SER A 237 -5.21 -21.59 9.17
N LEU A 238 -5.18 -21.28 7.87
CA LEU A 238 -5.98 -21.94 6.84
C LEU A 238 -5.26 -23.14 6.20
N LEU A 239 -3.98 -23.39 6.51
CA LEU A 239 -3.25 -24.54 6.00
C LEU A 239 -3.88 -25.84 6.51
N ASP A 240 -4.25 -26.72 5.57
CA ASP A 240 -4.97 -27.97 5.83
C ASP A 240 -6.31 -27.79 6.58
N SER A 241 -6.87 -26.57 6.61
CA SER A 241 -8.10 -26.25 7.32
C SER A 241 -9.35 -26.39 6.44
N ALA A 242 -10.41 -26.97 7.00
CA ALA A 242 -11.73 -27.00 6.37
C ALA A 242 -12.42 -25.62 6.33
N ASP A 243 -11.88 -24.63 7.05
CA ASP A 243 -12.42 -23.26 7.07
C ASP A 243 -12.30 -22.55 5.73
N TRP A 244 -11.35 -23.00 4.89
CA TRP A 244 -11.27 -22.64 3.48
C TRP A 244 -11.18 -23.90 2.63
N SER A 245 -12.30 -24.26 2.00
CA SER A 245 -12.42 -25.48 1.20
C SER A 245 -12.77 -25.19 -0.25
N ALA A 246 -12.37 -26.07 -1.17
CA ALA A 246 -12.66 -25.96 -2.59
C ALA A 246 -13.22 -27.27 -3.16
N LEU A 247 -14.17 -27.15 -4.09
CA LEU A 247 -14.63 -28.22 -4.97
C LEU A 247 -14.22 -27.87 -6.39
N PHE A 248 -13.28 -28.64 -6.95
CA PHE A 248 -12.74 -28.41 -8.28
C PHE A 248 -13.54 -29.11 -9.36
N LEU A 249 -13.96 -28.36 -10.38
CA LEU A 249 -14.42 -28.91 -11.67
C LEU A 249 -13.25 -29.08 -12.64
N CYS A 250 -12.27 -28.16 -12.55
CA CYS A 250 -11.00 -28.21 -13.24
C CYS A 250 -9.91 -27.65 -12.32
N GLU A 251 -8.76 -28.30 -12.23
CA GLU A 251 -7.60 -27.82 -11.47
C GLU A 251 -6.39 -27.90 -12.38
N ASN A 252 -5.74 -26.75 -12.61
CA ASN A 252 -4.50 -26.71 -13.38
C ASN A 252 -4.63 -27.33 -14.79
N GLY A 253 -5.79 -27.16 -15.44
CA GLY A 253 -6.12 -27.73 -16.74
C GLY A 253 -6.62 -29.17 -16.72
N ARG A 254 -6.59 -29.86 -15.56
CA ARG A 254 -7.14 -31.20 -15.39
C ARG A 254 -8.63 -31.12 -15.02
N VAL A 255 -9.48 -31.64 -15.89
CA VAL A 255 -10.93 -31.75 -15.67
C VAL A 255 -11.26 -32.94 -14.77
N PHE A 256 -12.19 -32.75 -13.84
CA PHE A 256 -12.73 -33.81 -13.00
C PHE A 256 -14.14 -34.20 -13.49
N ASP A 257 -14.22 -35.24 -14.33
CA ASP A 257 -15.45 -35.65 -15.01
C ASP A 257 -16.62 -35.93 -14.06
N GLU A 258 -16.35 -36.53 -12.90
CA GLU A 258 -17.38 -36.80 -11.88
C GLU A 258 -17.95 -35.51 -11.28
N ALA A 259 -17.10 -34.52 -11.00
CA ALA A 259 -17.54 -33.23 -10.48
C ALA A 259 -18.31 -32.44 -11.55
N VAL A 260 -17.84 -32.46 -12.80
CA VAL A 260 -18.54 -31.85 -13.95
C VAL A 260 -19.90 -32.50 -14.20
N ALA A 261 -20.02 -33.83 -14.04
CA ALA A 261 -21.29 -34.53 -14.18
C ALA A 261 -22.32 -34.12 -13.11
N ARG A 262 -21.87 -33.63 -11.95
CA ARG A 262 -22.72 -33.09 -10.88
C ARG A 262 -23.05 -31.60 -11.06
N ALA A 263 -22.26 -30.87 -11.85
CA ALA A 263 -22.46 -29.45 -12.15
C ALA A 263 -22.44 -29.15 -13.69
N PRO A 264 -23.24 -29.85 -14.51
CA PRO A 264 -23.17 -29.73 -15.96
C PRO A 264 -23.55 -28.34 -16.49
N LEU A 265 -24.49 -27.63 -15.87
CA LEU A 265 -24.91 -26.29 -16.26
C LEU A 265 -23.85 -25.25 -15.87
N THR A 266 -23.21 -25.43 -14.71
CA THR A 266 -22.05 -24.63 -14.30
C THR A 266 -20.92 -24.77 -15.31
N TRP A 267 -20.57 -26.00 -15.67
CA TRP A 267 -19.53 -26.26 -16.66
C TRP A 267 -19.87 -25.67 -18.02
N ALA A 268 -21.10 -25.83 -18.48
CA ALA A 268 -21.56 -25.29 -19.76
C ALA A 268 -21.53 -23.75 -19.80
N ALA A 269 -21.92 -23.08 -18.72
CA ALA A 269 -21.94 -21.62 -18.64
C ALA A 269 -20.55 -21.00 -18.84
N LEU A 270 -19.51 -21.64 -18.29
CA LEU A 270 -18.14 -21.14 -18.35
C LEU A 270 -17.47 -21.31 -19.72
N GLN A 271 -18.04 -22.11 -20.63
CA GLN A 271 -17.47 -22.30 -21.97
C GLN A 271 -17.55 -21.05 -22.85
N ALA A 272 -18.32 -20.04 -22.46
CA ALA A 272 -18.33 -18.74 -23.11
C ALA A 272 -17.11 -17.87 -22.74
N ALA A 273 -16.45 -18.15 -21.61
CA ALA A 273 -15.31 -17.38 -21.13
C ALA A 273 -13.99 -17.85 -21.79
N PRO A 274 -13.00 -16.95 -21.99
CA PRO A 274 -11.72 -17.29 -22.60
C PRO A 274 -10.79 -17.97 -21.59
N LEU A 275 -11.15 -19.18 -21.16
CA LEU A 275 -10.39 -19.96 -20.19
C LEU A 275 -8.97 -20.27 -20.72
N PRO A 276 -7.90 -20.02 -19.94
CA PRO A 276 -6.52 -20.28 -20.37
C PRO A 276 -6.15 -21.76 -20.25
N TRP A 277 -6.39 -22.53 -21.30
CA TRP A 277 -6.01 -23.95 -21.40
C TRP A 277 -4.50 -24.10 -21.67
N ILE A 278 -3.69 -24.05 -20.61
CA ILE A 278 -2.23 -24.19 -20.63
C ILE A 278 -1.79 -25.01 -19.41
N ALA A 279 -0.52 -25.40 -19.30
CA ALA A 279 -0.03 -26.03 -18.08
C ALA A 279 -0.33 -25.16 -16.84
N GLN A 280 -0.87 -25.77 -15.78
CA GLN A 280 -1.28 -25.09 -14.53
C GLN A 280 -2.47 -24.12 -14.65
N SER A 281 -3.29 -24.24 -15.71
CA SER A 281 -4.51 -23.43 -15.91
C SER A 281 -5.47 -24.08 -16.93
N PRO A 282 -6.79 -23.79 -16.92
CA PRO A 282 -7.50 -23.00 -15.93
C PRO A 282 -7.69 -23.76 -14.63
N THR A 283 -7.97 -23.01 -13.57
CA THR A 283 -8.72 -23.51 -12.42
C THR A 283 -10.18 -23.11 -12.55
N VAL A 284 -11.09 -24.02 -12.19
CA VAL A 284 -12.53 -23.79 -12.07
C VAL A 284 -13.00 -24.50 -10.80
N MET A 285 -13.47 -23.74 -9.80
CA MET A 285 -13.85 -24.31 -8.52
C MET A 285 -14.93 -23.52 -7.77
N PHE A 286 -15.74 -24.20 -6.97
CA PHE A 286 -16.48 -23.55 -5.89
C PHE A 286 -15.54 -23.39 -4.69
N SER A 287 -15.38 -22.16 -4.21
CA SER A 287 -14.56 -21.82 -3.05
C SER A 287 -15.46 -21.42 -1.88
N LEU A 288 -15.42 -22.23 -0.81
CA LEU A 288 -16.17 -22.04 0.43
C LEU A 288 -15.26 -21.44 1.49
N LEU A 289 -15.71 -20.34 2.10
CA LEU A 289 -15.08 -19.74 3.27
C LEU A 289 -16.06 -19.73 4.45
N ARG A 290 -15.69 -20.37 5.56
CA ARG A 290 -16.53 -20.51 6.75
C ARG A 290 -16.65 -19.22 7.57
N PRO A 291 -17.66 -19.10 8.45
CA PRO A 291 -17.80 -18.01 9.40
C PRO A 291 -16.51 -17.72 10.18
N GLY A 292 -16.13 -16.43 10.25
CA GLY A 292 -14.94 -15.95 10.97
C GLY A 292 -13.61 -16.17 10.26
N ALA A 293 -13.57 -16.89 9.13
CA ALA A 293 -12.33 -17.18 8.43
C ALA A 293 -11.81 -15.97 7.65
N ARG A 294 -10.48 -15.85 7.59
CA ARG A 294 -9.75 -14.77 6.91
C ARG A 294 -8.60 -15.34 6.10
N ILE A 295 -8.57 -15.01 4.82
CA ILE A 295 -7.46 -15.29 3.91
C ILE A 295 -6.53 -14.07 3.98
N ALA A 296 -5.29 -14.29 4.41
CA ALA A 296 -4.29 -13.23 4.56
C ALA A 296 -3.92 -12.58 3.21
N PRO A 297 -3.34 -11.37 3.22
CA PRO A 297 -2.82 -10.74 2.01
C PRO A 297 -1.81 -11.63 1.27
N HIS A 298 -2.04 -11.89 -0.01
CA HIS A 298 -1.17 -12.71 -0.86
C HIS A 298 -1.28 -12.28 -2.33
N THR A 299 -0.41 -12.82 -3.18
CA THR A 299 -0.42 -12.61 -4.63
C THR A 299 -0.51 -13.93 -5.38
N GLY A 300 -1.03 -13.84 -6.60
CA GLY A 300 -1.13 -14.94 -7.55
C GLY A 300 0.21 -15.35 -8.13
N THR A 301 0.21 -16.42 -8.91
CA THR A 301 1.43 -17.01 -9.45
C THR A 301 1.94 -16.31 -10.71
N HIS A 302 1.05 -15.72 -11.51
CA HIS A 302 1.42 -14.98 -12.71
C HIS A 302 0.39 -13.94 -13.12
N ASN A 303 0.82 -12.87 -13.79
CA ASN A 303 -0.04 -11.76 -14.21
C ASN A 303 -0.64 -11.91 -15.63
N ALA A 304 -0.36 -13.02 -16.32
CA ALA A 304 -0.87 -13.32 -17.66
C ALA A 304 -2.35 -13.78 -17.70
N ARG A 305 -3.00 -13.90 -16.53
CA ARG A 305 -4.43 -14.21 -16.40
C ARG A 305 -5.12 -13.17 -15.52
N LEU A 306 -6.44 -13.19 -15.54
CA LEU A 306 -7.28 -12.57 -14.51
C LEU A 306 -8.09 -13.65 -13.81
N ILE A 307 -8.49 -13.38 -12.58
CA ILE A 307 -9.35 -14.27 -11.81
C ILE A 307 -10.76 -13.67 -11.77
N CYS A 308 -11.75 -14.54 -11.96
CA CYS A 308 -13.16 -14.20 -11.88
C CYS A 308 -13.79 -14.86 -10.66
N HIS A 309 -14.50 -14.08 -9.86
CA HIS A 309 -15.38 -14.56 -8.80
C HIS A 309 -16.83 -14.29 -9.19
N LEU A 310 -17.61 -15.35 -9.44
CA LEU A 310 -19.07 -15.26 -9.50
C LEU A 310 -19.64 -15.60 -8.12
N PRO A 311 -20.26 -14.65 -7.40
CA PRO A 311 -20.72 -14.92 -6.04
C PRO A 311 -22.04 -15.69 -6.05
N ILE A 312 -22.05 -16.85 -5.39
CA ILE A 312 -23.19 -17.80 -5.44
C ILE A 312 -23.99 -17.74 -4.14
N VAL A 313 -23.31 -17.73 -3.00
CA VAL A 313 -23.93 -17.55 -1.67
C VAL A 313 -23.04 -16.59 -0.90
N VAL A 314 -23.52 -15.37 -0.63
CA VAL A 314 -22.73 -14.34 0.07
C VAL A 314 -23.56 -13.69 1.17
N PRO A 315 -23.34 -14.07 2.44
CA PRO A 315 -23.93 -13.37 3.56
C PRO A 315 -23.30 -11.96 3.75
N PRO A 316 -24.04 -11.01 4.37
CA PRO A 316 -23.49 -9.71 4.75
C PRO A 316 -22.26 -9.84 5.66
N GLY A 317 -21.30 -8.91 5.55
CA GLY A 317 -20.04 -8.96 6.33
C GLY A 317 -18.92 -9.77 5.67
N CYS A 318 -19.14 -10.30 4.46
CA CYS A 318 -18.08 -10.83 3.61
C CYS A 318 -17.41 -9.70 2.82
N GLY A 319 -16.08 -9.68 2.78
CA GLY A 319 -15.35 -8.65 2.04
C GLY A 319 -14.15 -9.20 1.26
N PHE A 320 -13.75 -8.41 0.26
CA PHE A 320 -12.63 -8.69 -0.63
C PHE A 320 -11.86 -7.42 -0.92
N ARG A 321 -10.53 -7.47 -0.85
CA ARG A 321 -9.65 -6.35 -1.19
C ARG A 321 -8.63 -6.78 -2.23
N VAL A 322 -8.41 -5.93 -3.24
CA VAL A 322 -7.31 -6.04 -4.20
C VAL A 322 -6.61 -4.69 -4.23
N GLY A 323 -5.33 -4.66 -3.86
CA GLY A 323 -4.58 -3.43 -3.64
C GLY A 323 -5.25 -2.51 -2.62
N SER A 324 -5.50 -1.25 -2.98
CA SER A 324 -6.18 -0.25 -2.12
C SER A 324 -7.69 -0.13 -2.37
N GLU A 325 -8.26 -1.10 -3.07
CA GLU A 325 -9.69 -1.17 -3.37
C GLU A 325 -10.33 -2.34 -2.65
N GLN A 326 -11.43 -2.06 -1.96
CA GLN A 326 -12.27 -3.05 -1.32
C GLN A 326 -13.61 -3.11 -2.05
N ARG A 327 -14.09 -4.32 -2.31
CA ARG A 327 -15.43 -4.57 -2.85
C ARG A 327 -16.16 -5.59 -1.97
N GLU A 328 -17.45 -5.39 -1.82
CA GLU A 328 -18.35 -6.42 -1.32
C GLU A 328 -18.84 -7.25 -2.52
N TRP A 329 -18.99 -8.54 -2.32
CA TRP A 329 -19.63 -9.37 -3.34
C TRP A 329 -21.13 -9.12 -3.37
N ARG A 330 -21.67 -9.12 -4.58
CA ARG A 330 -23.11 -9.15 -4.83
C ARG A 330 -23.42 -10.44 -5.56
N GLU A 331 -24.38 -11.19 -5.08
CA GLU A 331 -24.73 -12.48 -5.69
C GLU A 331 -25.11 -12.29 -7.16
N GLY A 332 -24.50 -13.09 -8.03
CA GLY A 332 -24.70 -13.05 -9.47
C GLY A 332 -24.01 -11.90 -10.21
N GLU A 333 -23.26 -11.03 -9.52
CA GLU A 333 -22.43 -9.99 -10.17
C GLU A 333 -20.96 -10.40 -10.11
N LEU A 334 -20.33 -10.59 -11.27
CA LEU A 334 -18.92 -10.96 -11.37
C LEU A 334 -18.00 -9.89 -10.78
N LEU A 335 -17.00 -10.33 -10.04
CA LEU A 335 -15.77 -9.58 -9.83
C LEU A 335 -14.67 -10.17 -10.70
N VAL A 336 -14.08 -9.36 -11.56
CA VAL A 336 -12.89 -9.71 -12.35
C VAL A 336 -11.72 -8.89 -11.84
N PHE A 337 -10.64 -9.54 -11.43
CA PHE A 337 -9.51 -8.87 -10.78
C PHE A 337 -8.17 -9.47 -11.20
N ASP A 338 -7.12 -8.68 -11.00
CA ASP A 338 -5.74 -9.11 -11.16
C ASP A 338 -5.21 -9.68 -9.85
N ASP A 339 -5.10 -11.00 -9.76
CA ASP A 339 -4.61 -11.68 -8.55
C ASP A 339 -3.10 -11.50 -8.34
N SER A 340 -2.34 -11.05 -9.35
CA SER A 340 -0.94 -10.69 -9.14
C SER A 340 -0.76 -9.43 -8.29
N ILE A 341 -1.82 -8.65 -8.08
CA ILE A 341 -1.84 -7.55 -7.11
C ILE A 341 -2.26 -8.13 -5.75
N GLU A 342 -1.60 -7.68 -4.68
CA GLU A 342 -1.89 -8.15 -3.31
C GLU A 342 -3.40 -8.09 -3.01
N HIS A 343 -3.96 -9.22 -2.58
CA HIS A 343 -5.37 -9.34 -2.29
C HIS A 343 -5.64 -10.20 -1.05
N GLU A 344 -6.78 -9.96 -0.42
CA GLU A 344 -7.23 -10.68 0.77
C GLU A 344 -8.75 -10.81 0.79
N ALA A 345 -9.26 -11.75 1.58
CA ALA A 345 -10.68 -12.06 1.63
C ALA A 345 -11.10 -12.48 3.03
N TRP A 346 -12.32 -12.15 3.44
CA TRP A 346 -12.84 -12.55 4.75
C TRP A 346 -14.32 -12.88 4.72
N ASN A 347 -14.76 -13.57 5.78
CA ASN A 347 -16.16 -13.85 6.08
C ASN A 347 -16.41 -13.50 7.55
N ASP A 348 -16.80 -12.26 7.85
CA ASP A 348 -17.16 -11.85 9.22
C ASP A 348 -18.65 -12.14 9.55
N SER A 349 -19.30 -13.00 8.75
CA SER A 349 -20.70 -13.39 8.95
C SER A 349 -20.84 -14.65 9.82
N ASP A 350 -22.08 -15.06 10.06
CA ASP A 350 -22.46 -16.29 10.75
C ASP A 350 -22.81 -17.46 9.80
N ARG A 351 -22.61 -17.29 8.48
CA ARG A 351 -22.92 -18.30 7.45
C ARG A 351 -21.76 -18.52 6.50
N ASP A 352 -21.75 -19.68 5.84
CA ASP A 352 -20.76 -19.98 4.80
C ASP A 352 -20.90 -19.01 3.61
N ARG A 353 -19.76 -18.63 3.04
CA ARG A 353 -19.69 -17.89 1.79
C ARG A 353 -19.14 -18.78 0.69
N VAL A 354 -19.85 -18.88 -0.42
CA VAL A 354 -19.42 -19.65 -1.60
C VAL A 354 -19.38 -18.76 -2.84
N VAL A 355 -18.21 -18.75 -3.50
CA VAL A 355 -17.98 -18.10 -4.79
C VAL A 355 -17.52 -19.14 -5.80
N LEU A 356 -17.96 -19.04 -7.05
CA LEU A 356 -17.39 -19.79 -8.17
C LEU A 356 -16.18 -19.00 -8.69
N ILE A 357 -15.01 -19.64 -8.67
CA ILE A 357 -13.73 -19.07 -9.10
C ILE A 357 -13.33 -19.70 -10.42
N PHE A 358 -12.93 -18.88 -11.39
CA PHE A 358 -12.35 -19.36 -12.64
C PHE A 358 -11.35 -18.38 -13.24
N ASP A 359 -10.40 -18.91 -14.01
CA ASP A 359 -9.36 -18.14 -14.68
C ASP A 359 -9.82 -17.69 -16.07
N ILE A 360 -9.42 -16.49 -16.49
CA ILE A 360 -9.53 -16.05 -17.88
C ILE A 360 -8.19 -15.56 -18.39
N TRP A 361 -7.94 -15.68 -19.70
CA TRP A 361 -6.86 -14.93 -20.33
C TRP A 361 -7.05 -13.44 -20.09
N ARG A 362 -5.95 -12.74 -19.79
CA ARG A 362 -5.97 -11.29 -19.75
C ARG A 362 -6.35 -10.74 -21.14
N PRO A 363 -7.28 -9.77 -21.25
CA PRO A 363 -7.69 -9.22 -22.53
C PRO A 363 -6.57 -8.45 -23.24
N ASP A 364 -5.59 -7.95 -22.48
CA ASP A 364 -4.44 -7.19 -22.98
C ASP A 364 -3.44 -8.05 -23.77
N LEU A 365 -3.49 -9.38 -23.64
CA LEU A 365 -2.60 -10.29 -24.36
C LEU A 365 -3.14 -10.61 -25.74
N SER A 366 -2.28 -10.45 -26.76
CA SER A 366 -2.53 -10.96 -28.11
C SER A 366 -2.55 -12.49 -28.14
N ASP A 367 -3.19 -13.06 -29.17
CA ASP A 367 -3.19 -14.52 -29.36
C ASP A 367 -1.79 -15.10 -29.52
N ARG A 368 -0.82 -14.30 -30.01
CA ARG A 368 0.58 -14.70 -30.10
C ARG A 368 1.18 -14.83 -28.70
N GLU A 369 1.03 -13.80 -27.87
CA GLU A 369 1.58 -13.80 -26.50
C GLU A 369 0.94 -14.90 -25.66
N ARG A 370 -0.37 -15.15 -25.80
CA ARG A 370 -1.04 -16.29 -25.15
C ARG A 370 -0.39 -17.63 -25.49
N ARG A 371 -0.02 -17.85 -26.76
CA ARG A 371 0.72 -19.06 -27.18
C ARG A 371 2.13 -19.11 -26.62
N GLU A 372 2.84 -17.98 -26.60
CA GLU A 372 4.22 -17.90 -26.06
C GLU A 372 4.23 -18.17 -24.54
N VAL A 373 3.28 -17.61 -23.80
CA VAL A 373 3.07 -17.90 -22.38
C VAL A 373 2.71 -19.37 -22.17
N GLY A 374 1.78 -19.92 -22.96
CA GLY A 374 1.42 -21.33 -22.86
C GLY A 374 2.61 -22.28 -23.06
N ALA A 375 3.42 -22.04 -24.09
CA ALA A 375 4.62 -22.82 -24.37
C ALA A 375 5.66 -22.75 -23.24
N LEU A 376 5.79 -21.60 -22.58
CA LEU A 376 6.68 -21.44 -21.41
C LEU A 376 6.22 -22.34 -20.25
N PHE A 377 4.94 -22.31 -19.89
CA PHE A 377 4.42 -23.13 -18.78
C PHE A 377 4.47 -24.63 -19.08
N GLU A 378 4.29 -25.04 -20.34
CA GLU A 378 4.48 -26.43 -20.76
C GLU A 378 5.93 -26.89 -20.61
N ALA A 379 6.90 -26.05 -21.00
CA ALA A 379 8.31 -26.36 -20.87
C ALA A 379 8.72 -26.51 -19.39
N ALA A 380 8.17 -25.67 -18.50
CA ALA A 380 8.46 -25.70 -17.07
C ALA A 380 7.95 -26.98 -16.35
N LEU A 381 7.08 -27.78 -16.96
CA LEU A 381 6.68 -29.10 -16.44
C LEU A 381 7.72 -30.20 -16.74
N LEU A 382 8.67 -29.93 -17.64
CA LEU A 382 9.68 -30.90 -18.07
C LEU A 382 11.00 -30.80 -17.29
N ASP A 383 11.18 -29.70 -16.55
CA ASP A 383 12.30 -29.45 -15.62
C ASP A 383 11.92 -29.86 -14.19
#